data_AF-Q229Y1-F1
#
_entry.id   AF-Q229Y1-F1
#
_cell.length_a   1.000
_cell.length_b   1.000
_cell.length_c   1.000
_cell.angle_alpha   90.00
_cell.angle_beta   90.00
_cell.angle_gamma   90.00
#
_symmetry.space_group_name_H-M   'P 1'
#
loop_
_entity.id
_entity.type
_entity.pdbx_description
1 polymer ?
#
loop_
_entity_poly.entity_id
_entity_poly.type
_entity_poly.pdbx_seq_one_letter_code
_entity_poly.pdbx_strand_id
1 'polypeptide(L)'
;MMVKFEESQNALHQNIIVKMEDQQLIYNREFRSESIESQNSSCSLSSPFLISSSLQQNSLDQITNQQSSDLPKLFEELSQEQMIQHILISSYSPQHKDLCQYLATLIPFYKNEWKGFNDDDDNYLVYCFNYYKEANNTVKNLVRSFITYMKKKCDSLIIECMDSENKDITSIQKNFKKFVGKQSINNNFLQKIIQSDRYGIQFQYYLKVYSFHWLAKSKITNKYAHLIAIFFILRCFSNQTLIDEITAYKKD
;
A
#
# COMPACT_ATOMS: atom_id res chain seq x y z
N MET A 1 -30.02 10.43 15.73
CA MET A 1 -29.52 10.06 14.38
C MET A 1 -28.07 9.55 14.43
N MET A 2 -27.17 10.13 15.25
CA MET A 2 -25.80 9.61 15.46
C MET A 2 -25.71 8.19 16.02
N VAL A 3 -26.58 7.80 16.96
CA VAL A 3 -26.52 6.47 17.62
C VAL A 3 -26.68 5.31 16.62
N LYS A 4 -27.57 5.45 15.64
CA LYS A 4 -27.78 4.42 14.60
C LYS A 4 -26.59 4.27 13.65
N PHE A 5 -25.78 5.31 13.49
CA PHE A 5 -24.58 5.26 12.67
C PHE A 5 -23.47 4.49 13.39
N GLU A 6 -23.27 4.74 14.69
CA GLU A 6 -22.27 4.01 15.49
C GLU A 6 -22.61 2.52 15.65
N GLU A 7 -23.89 2.17 15.82
CA GLU A 7 -24.33 0.77 15.87
C GLU A 7 -24.08 0.03 14.55
N SER A 8 -24.32 0.70 13.42
CA SER A 8 -24.04 0.15 12.09
C SER A 8 -22.53 -0.07 11.87
N GLN A 9 -21.69 0.88 12.30
CA GLN A 9 -20.24 0.76 12.23
C GLN A 9 -19.70 -0.37 13.12
N ASN A 10 -20.25 -0.54 14.32
CA ASN A 10 -19.85 -1.62 15.23
C ASN A 10 -20.27 -3.00 14.71
N ALA A 11 -21.48 -3.14 14.18
CA ALA A 11 -21.92 -4.40 13.57
C ALA A 11 -21.06 -4.79 12.37
N LEU A 12 -20.69 -3.80 11.55
CA LEU A 12 -19.79 -4.00 10.42
C LEU A 12 -18.39 -4.38 10.87
N HIS A 13 -17.85 -3.73 11.89
CA HIS A 13 -16.56 -4.08 12.49
C HIS A 13 -16.54 -5.52 13.05
N GLN A 14 -17.62 -5.97 13.68
CA GLN A 14 -17.72 -7.35 14.16
C GLN A 14 -17.76 -8.37 13.01
N ASN A 15 -18.51 -8.10 11.94
CA ASN A 15 -18.52 -8.96 10.76
C ASN A 15 -17.14 -9.03 10.07
N ILE A 16 -16.36 -7.96 10.16
CA ILE A 16 -14.99 -7.89 9.64
C ILE A 16 -14.05 -8.79 10.44
N ILE A 17 -14.13 -8.76 11.78
CA ILE A 17 -13.32 -9.60 12.64
C ILE A 17 -13.56 -11.08 12.30
N VAL A 18 -14.82 -11.49 12.17
CA VAL A 18 -15.19 -12.88 11.83
C VAL A 18 -14.62 -13.30 10.47
N LYS A 19 -14.76 -12.44 9.44
CA LYS A 19 -14.20 -12.75 8.12
C LYS A 19 -12.67 -12.86 8.12
N MET A 20 -11.99 -12.04 8.91
CA MET A 20 -10.53 -12.11 9.04
C MET A 20 -10.06 -13.40 9.72
N GLU A 21 -10.79 -13.87 10.73
CA GLU A 21 -10.52 -15.16 11.38
C GLU A 21 -10.69 -16.33 10.40
N ASP A 22 -11.76 -16.30 9.59
CA ASP A 22 -12.01 -17.31 8.55
C ASP A 22 -10.90 -17.33 7.48
N GLN A 23 -10.47 -16.16 6.99
CA GLN A 23 -9.38 -16.07 6.02
C GLN A 23 -8.04 -16.53 6.62
N GLN A 24 -7.78 -16.22 7.88
CA GLN A 24 -6.57 -16.68 8.57
C GLN A 24 -6.57 -18.20 8.75
N LEU A 25 -7.74 -18.81 8.99
CA LEU A 25 -7.90 -20.26 9.03
C LEU A 25 -7.67 -20.90 7.66
N ILE A 26 -8.18 -20.31 6.58
CA ILE A 26 -7.95 -20.78 5.19
C ILE A 26 -6.47 -20.71 4.85
N TYR A 27 -5.82 -19.56 5.08
CA TYR A 27 -4.39 -19.38 4.85
C TYR A 27 -3.54 -20.42 5.60
N ASN A 28 -3.83 -20.64 6.89
CA ASN A 28 -3.14 -21.63 7.70
C ASN A 28 -3.37 -23.07 7.22
N ARG A 29 -4.52 -23.34 6.59
CA ARG A 29 -4.86 -24.65 6.04
C ARG A 29 -4.10 -24.91 4.73
N GLU A 30 -4.12 -23.95 3.82
CA GLU A 30 -3.47 -24.06 2.50
C GLU A 30 -1.95 -24.16 2.62
N PHE A 31 -1.34 -23.36 3.50
CA PHE A 31 0.10 -23.39 3.75
C PHE A 31 0.57 -24.70 4.42
N ARG A 32 -0.30 -25.33 5.23
CA ARG A 32 -0.03 -26.67 5.81
C ARG A 32 -0.15 -27.80 4.80
N SER A 33 -1.01 -27.67 3.79
CA SER A 33 -1.11 -28.68 2.72
C SER A 33 0.12 -28.71 1.81
N GLU A 34 0.72 -27.55 1.49
CA GLU A 34 1.94 -27.50 0.66
C GLU A 34 3.20 -28.04 1.38
N SER A 35 3.19 -28.05 2.72
CA SER A 35 4.28 -28.63 3.51
C SER A 35 4.18 -30.15 3.69
N ILE A 36 3.05 -30.77 3.33
CA ILE A 36 2.87 -32.24 3.38
C ILE A 36 3.28 -32.90 2.05
N GLU A 37 3.17 -32.23 0.90
CA GLU A 37 3.59 -32.81 -0.39
C GLU A 37 5.12 -32.76 -0.65
N SER A 38 5.88 -32.07 0.19
CA SER A 38 7.35 -31.93 0.06
C SER A 38 8.18 -32.85 0.97
N GLN A 39 7.56 -33.78 1.72
CA GLN A 39 8.25 -34.62 2.71
C GLN A 39 8.26 -36.13 2.40
N ASN A 40 8.46 -36.51 1.14
CA ASN A 40 9.02 -37.82 0.79
C ASN A 40 10.51 -37.70 0.40
N SER A 41 11.32 -37.12 1.29
CA SER A 41 12.75 -37.39 1.32
C SER A 41 13.25 -37.29 2.76
N SER A 42 13.81 -38.38 3.24
CA SER A 42 14.24 -38.59 4.61
C SER A 42 15.44 -37.73 4.98
N CYS A 43 15.27 -36.81 5.94
CA CYS A 43 16.31 -36.44 6.88
C CYS A 43 15.67 -35.82 8.13
N SER A 44 16.00 -36.39 9.28
CA SER A 44 15.63 -35.92 10.61
C SER A 44 16.04 -34.48 10.88
N LEU A 45 15.16 -33.67 11.51
CA LEU A 45 15.47 -32.77 12.64
C LEU A 45 14.27 -31.87 13.03
N SER A 46 13.93 -31.92 14.33
CA SER A 46 13.40 -30.87 15.23
C SER A 46 12.19 -29.98 14.87
N SER A 47 11.26 -29.94 15.84
CA SER A 47 10.03 -29.16 16.02
C SER A 47 10.02 -27.66 15.63
N PRO A 48 8.82 -27.08 15.41
CA PRO A 48 8.65 -25.75 14.82
C PRO A 48 8.73 -24.58 15.82
N PHE A 49 9.23 -23.48 15.28
CA PHE A 49 9.43 -22.14 15.85
C PHE A 49 8.29 -21.63 16.74
N LEU A 50 8.60 -21.47 18.04
CA LEU A 50 8.07 -20.39 18.86
C LEU A 50 8.82 -19.11 18.45
N ILE A 51 8.09 -18.04 18.16
CA ILE A 51 8.66 -16.70 17.94
C ILE A 51 9.22 -16.25 19.30
N SER A 52 10.52 -16.46 19.50
CA SER A 52 11.26 -15.97 20.67
C SER A 52 11.44 -14.45 20.57
N SER A 53 10.87 -13.74 21.53
CA SER A 53 10.93 -12.30 21.74
C SER A 53 12.30 -11.80 22.24
N SER A 54 13.41 -12.21 21.61
CA SER A 54 14.77 -11.93 22.09
C SER A 54 15.76 -11.52 21.01
N LEU A 55 15.34 -10.73 20.03
CA LEU A 55 16.22 -10.07 19.07
C LEU A 55 15.66 -8.69 18.73
N GLN A 56 16.14 -7.66 19.45
CA GLN A 56 16.40 -6.27 19.00
C GLN A 56 16.34 -5.28 20.18
N GLN A 57 17.27 -5.40 21.14
CA GLN A 57 17.53 -4.30 22.09
C GLN A 57 19.02 -3.91 22.18
N ASN A 58 19.95 -4.63 21.56
CA ASN A 58 21.39 -4.34 21.68
C ASN A 58 22.00 -3.55 20.51
N SER A 59 21.20 -2.90 19.67
CA SER A 59 21.70 -2.11 18.54
C SER A 59 21.26 -0.64 18.52
N LEU A 60 20.58 -0.15 19.57
CA LEU A 60 20.06 1.23 19.59
C LEU A 60 20.83 2.23 20.48
N ASP A 61 21.75 1.78 21.33
CA ASP A 61 22.32 2.65 22.38
C ASP A 61 23.75 3.19 22.13
N GLN A 62 24.32 3.01 20.93
CA GLN A 62 25.69 3.48 20.64
C GLN A 62 25.82 4.68 19.68
N ILE A 63 24.74 5.38 19.32
CA ILE A 63 24.84 6.51 18.38
C ILE A 63 24.14 7.75 18.93
N THR A 64 24.67 8.26 20.04
CA THR A 64 24.29 9.58 20.56
C THR A 64 25.55 10.41 20.76
N ASN A 65 26.19 10.80 19.65
CA ASN A 65 26.95 12.05 19.52
C ASN A 65 27.71 12.08 18.18
N GLN A 66 27.05 12.59 17.13
CA GLN A 66 27.70 13.37 16.07
C GLN A 66 26.63 14.02 15.19
N GLN A 67 26.61 15.34 15.18
CA GLN A 67 25.88 16.16 14.21
C GLN A 67 26.66 16.16 12.89
N SER A 68 26.16 15.50 11.84
CA SER A 68 26.36 15.91 10.44
C SER A 68 25.40 15.15 9.51
N SER A 69 25.18 15.70 8.33
CA SER A 69 24.02 15.64 7.46
C SER A 69 23.80 14.38 6.60
N ASP A 70 24.26 13.21 7.03
CA ASP A 70 24.26 11.99 6.18
C ASP A 70 23.38 10.85 6.70
N LEU A 71 22.09 11.12 6.88
CA LEU A 71 21.06 10.08 6.75
C LEU A 71 20.34 10.30 5.42
N PRO A 72 20.63 9.47 4.38
CA PRO A 72 19.74 8.32 4.17
C PRO A 72 20.38 7.11 3.43
N LYS A 73 21.46 6.49 3.93
CA LYS A 73 21.93 5.20 3.34
C LYS A 73 21.07 3.99 3.75
N LEU A 74 20.46 4.03 4.93
CA LEU A 74 19.69 2.88 5.46
C LEU A 74 18.42 2.54 4.67
N PHE A 75 17.88 3.48 3.89
CA PHE A 75 16.66 3.27 3.10
C PHE A 75 16.93 2.95 1.62
N GLU A 76 18.19 3.00 1.17
CA GLU A 76 18.56 2.61 -0.20
C GLU A 76 18.62 1.09 -0.36
N GLU A 77 18.64 0.34 0.74
CA GLU A 77 18.80 -1.13 0.74
C GLU A 77 17.54 -1.90 1.17
N LEU A 78 16.51 -1.23 1.71
CA LEU A 78 15.31 -1.93 2.15
C LEU A 78 14.46 -2.34 0.95
N SER A 79 14.05 -3.60 0.93
CA SER A 79 13.01 -4.07 0.02
C SER A 79 11.69 -3.34 0.31
N GLN A 80 10.81 -3.25 -0.68
CA GLN A 80 9.49 -2.64 -0.49
C GLN A 80 8.69 -3.31 0.63
N GLU A 81 8.82 -4.64 0.75
CA GLU A 81 8.22 -5.42 1.83
C GLU A 81 8.73 -4.96 3.20
N GLN A 82 10.05 -4.79 3.36
CA GLN A 82 10.63 -4.27 4.60
C GLN A 82 10.15 -2.84 4.88
N MET A 83 9.99 -2.00 3.86
CA MET A 83 9.42 -0.66 4.04
C MET A 83 7.95 -0.72 4.50
N ILE A 84 7.13 -1.60 3.91
CA ILE A 84 5.73 -1.79 4.32
C ILE A 84 5.69 -2.27 5.77
N GLN A 85 6.45 -3.31 6.12
CA GLN A 85 6.52 -3.84 7.49
C GLN A 85 6.98 -2.77 8.49
N HIS A 86 8.01 -1.98 8.14
CA HIS A 86 8.45 -0.87 8.96
C HIS A 86 7.34 0.18 9.16
N ILE A 87 6.58 0.53 8.12
CA ILE A 87 5.43 1.44 8.25
C ILE A 87 4.38 0.85 9.21
N LEU A 88 4.09 -0.45 9.09
CA LEU A 88 3.11 -1.12 9.93
C LEU A 88 3.53 -1.15 11.41
N ILE A 89 4.79 -1.47 11.69
CA ILE A 89 5.35 -1.52 13.05
C ILE A 89 5.43 -0.11 13.65
N SER A 90 5.99 0.85 12.90
CA SER A 90 6.21 2.22 13.40
C SER A 90 4.93 3.01 13.64
N SER A 91 3.83 2.61 13.03
CA SER A 91 2.54 3.27 13.20
C SER A 91 1.64 2.54 14.22
N TYR A 92 2.11 1.42 14.81
CA TYR A 92 1.25 0.46 15.51
C TYR A 92 0.52 1.09 16.68
N SER A 93 -0.79 0.83 16.73
CA SER A 93 -1.67 1.25 17.80
C SER A 93 -2.65 0.10 18.08
N PRO A 94 -2.92 -0.26 19.35
CA PRO A 94 -3.86 -1.32 19.69
C PRO A 94 -5.25 -1.13 19.09
N GLN A 95 -5.69 0.12 18.91
CA GLN A 95 -6.98 0.47 18.29
C GLN A 95 -7.05 0.11 16.80
N HIS A 96 -5.92 -0.13 16.15
CA HIS A 96 -5.81 -0.44 14.73
C HIS A 96 -5.20 -1.82 14.46
N LYS A 97 -5.15 -2.69 15.46
CA LYS A 97 -4.49 -4.01 15.36
C LYS A 97 -5.01 -4.83 14.17
N ASP A 98 -6.33 -4.93 14.03
CA ASP A 98 -6.95 -5.74 12.97
C ASP A 98 -6.64 -5.16 11.59
N LEU A 99 -6.66 -3.84 11.45
CA LEU A 99 -6.29 -3.19 10.21
C LEU A 99 -4.81 -3.44 9.85
N CYS A 100 -3.91 -3.39 10.84
CA CYS A 100 -2.50 -3.70 10.62
C CYS A 100 -2.31 -5.15 10.16
N GLN A 101 -3.04 -6.08 10.79
CA GLN A 101 -3.01 -7.49 10.42
C GLN A 101 -3.53 -7.69 9.00
N TYR A 102 -4.65 -7.07 8.63
CA TYR A 102 -5.16 -7.09 7.26
C TYR A 102 -4.14 -6.52 6.25
N LEU A 103 -3.55 -5.36 6.54
CA LEU A 103 -2.53 -4.80 5.65
C LEU A 103 -1.31 -5.72 5.48
N ALA A 104 -0.96 -6.49 6.51
CA ALA A 104 0.09 -7.50 6.40
C ALA A 104 -0.32 -8.66 5.48
N THR A 105 -1.60 -9.07 5.47
CA THR A 105 -2.08 -10.13 4.56
C THR A 105 -2.12 -9.70 3.10
N LEU A 106 -2.12 -8.38 2.81
CA LEU A 106 -2.04 -7.88 1.43
C LEU A 106 -0.64 -8.00 0.80
N ILE A 107 0.42 -8.12 1.61
CA ILE A 107 1.80 -8.11 1.12
C ILE A 107 2.10 -9.29 0.17
N PRO A 108 1.74 -10.56 0.49
CA PRO A 108 1.93 -11.68 -0.44
C PRO A 108 1.21 -11.48 -1.78
N PHE A 109 -0.02 -10.98 -1.76
CA PHE A 109 -0.77 -10.69 -2.98
C PHE A 109 -0.10 -9.60 -3.79
N TYR A 110 0.32 -8.51 -3.17
CA TYR A 110 1.07 -7.45 -3.84
C TYR A 110 2.33 -7.97 -4.54
N LYS A 111 3.10 -8.83 -3.87
CA LYS A 111 4.32 -9.44 -4.44
C LYS A 111 4.02 -10.35 -5.62
N ASN A 112 2.87 -11.00 -5.62
CA ASN A 112 2.45 -11.94 -6.65
C ASN A 112 1.43 -11.33 -7.64
N GLU A 113 1.51 -10.01 -7.85
CA GLU A 113 0.66 -9.26 -8.80
C GLU A 113 -0.85 -9.53 -8.63
N TRP A 114 -1.28 -9.66 -7.37
CA TRP A 114 -2.66 -9.93 -6.96
C TRP A 114 -3.22 -11.29 -7.41
N LYS A 115 -2.36 -12.24 -7.79
CA LYS A 115 -2.80 -13.61 -8.10
C LYS A 115 -3.45 -14.25 -6.88
N GLY A 116 -4.67 -14.76 -7.05
CA GLY A 116 -5.46 -15.39 -5.98
C GLY A 116 -6.30 -14.42 -5.16
N PHE A 117 -6.20 -13.10 -5.39
CA PHE A 117 -7.05 -12.09 -4.75
C PHE A 117 -8.43 -12.11 -5.42
N ASN A 118 -9.46 -12.51 -4.68
CA ASN A 118 -10.79 -12.78 -5.23
C ASN A 118 -11.76 -11.59 -5.04
N ASP A 119 -13.00 -11.76 -5.49
CA ASP A 119 -14.03 -10.71 -5.43
C ASP A 119 -14.42 -10.33 -4.00
N ASP A 120 -14.42 -11.28 -3.06
CA ASP A 120 -14.69 -10.98 -1.65
C ASP A 120 -13.57 -10.14 -1.02
N ASP A 121 -12.32 -10.42 -1.39
CA ASP A 121 -11.16 -9.61 -1.00
C ASP A 121 -11.23 -8.20 -1.61
N ASP A 122 -11.61 -8.10 -2.89
CA ASP A 122 -11.83 -6.82 -3.56
C ASP A 122 -12.91 -6.00 -2.85
N ASN A 123 -14.06 -6.61 -2.52
CA ASN A 123 -15.14 -5.95 -1.78
C ASN A 123 -14.66 -5.43 -0.42
N TYR A 124 -13.85 -6.20 0.28
CA TYR A 124 -13.32 -5.79 1.59
C TYR A 124 -12.28 -4.66 1.46
N LEU A 125 -11.39 -4.74 0.46
CA LEU A 125 -10.42 -3.67 0.18
C LEU A 125 -11.13 -2.36 -0.22
N VAL A 126 -12.17 -2.44 -1.05
CA VAL A 126 -13.04 -1.30 -1.42
C VAL A 126 -13.66 -0.68 -0.17
N TYR A 127 -14.22 -1.52 0.71
CA TYR A 127 -14.79 -1.05 1.97
C TYR A 127 -13.76 -0.28 2.82
N CYS A 128 -12.57 -0.86 3.04
CA CYS A 128 -11.50 -0.21 3.78
C CYS A 128 -11.08 1.11 3.11
N PHE A 129 -10.90 1.13 1.80
CA PHE A 129 -10.54 2.33 1.07
C PHE A 129 -11.59 3.43 1.25
N ASN A 130 -12.87 3.11 1.06
CA ASN A 130 -13.97 4.07 1.20
C ASN A 130 -14.08 4.63 2.63
N TYR A 131 -13.85 3.80 3.64
CA TYR A 131 -13.84 4.22 5.02
C TYR A 131 -12.73 5.23 5.32
N TYR A 132 -11.51 5.01 4.81
CA TYR A 132 -10.34 5.82 5.19
C TYR A 132 -10.00 6.97 4.24
N LYS A 133 -10.52 7.00 2.99
CA LYS A 133 -10.05 7.93 1.94
C LYS A 133 -10.30 9.42 2.22
N GLU A 134 -11.48 9.77 2.74
CA GLU A 134 -11.90 11.18 2.91
C GLU A 134 -11.34 11.80 4.20
N ALA A 135 -11.41 11.08 5.32
CA ALA A 135 -11.00 11.60 6.63
C ALA A 135 -9.50 11.98 6.68
N ASN A 136 -8.68 11.37 5.83
CA ASN A 136 -7.22 11.44 5.93
C ASN A 136 -6.54 12.18 4.78
N ASN A 137 -7.31 12.81 3.87
CA ASN A 137 -6.78 13.46 2.65
C ASN A 137 -5.88 12.52 1.82
N THR A 138 -6.14 11.22 1.88
CA THR A 138 -5.20 10.18 1.44
C THR A 138 -4.88 10.28 -0.04
N VAL A 139 -5.93 10.31 -0.87
CA VAL A 139 -5.82 10.43 -2.33
C VAL A 139 -5.06 11.71 -2.70
N LYS A 140 -5.40 12.81 -2.03
CA LYS A 140 -4.79 14.12 -2.30
C LYS A 140 -3.30 14.14 -2.02
N ASN A 141 -2.88 13.55 -0.89
CA ASN A 141 -1.48 13.47 -0.51
C ASN A 141 -0.69 12.57 -1.48
N LEU A 142 -1.25 11.43 -1.85
CA LEU A 142 -0.62 10.48 -2.77
C LEU A 142 -0.44 11.10 -4.16
N VAL A 143 -1.48 11.70 -4.73
CA VAL A 143 -1.41 12.35 -6.04
C VAL A 143 -0.44 13.55 -6.02
N ARG A 144 -0.43 14.34 -4.93
CA ARG A 144 0.57 15.43 -4.78
C ARG A 144 2.00 14.91 -4.76
N SER A 145 2.22 13.77 -4.10
CA SER A 145 3.53 13.14 -4.04
C SER A 145 3.97 12.66 -5.43
N PHE A 146 3.08 12.01 -6.18
CA PHE A 146 3.33 11.65 -7.57
C PHE A 146 3.63 12.86 -8.46
N ILE A 147 2.85 13.94 -8.36
CA ILE A 147 3.11 15.18 -9.10
C ILE A 147 4.50 15.74 -8.77
N THR A 148 4.90 15.66 -7.50
CA THR A 148 6.22 16.13 -7.06
C THR A 148 7.34 15.24 -7.60
N TYR A 149 7.15 13.92 -7.58
CA TYR A 149 8.05 12.94 -8.18
C TYR A 149 8.31 13.29 -9.66
N MET A 150 7.23 13.39 -10.46
CA MET A 150 7.32 13.71 -11.89
C MET A 150 8.00 15.06 -12.18
N LYS A 151 7.92 16.04 -11.27
CA LYS A 151 8.48 17.38 -11.48
C LYS A 151 9.93 17.55 -11.03
N LYS A 152 10.42 16.73 -10.10
CA LYS A 152 11.67 17.03 -9.38
C LYS A 152 12.66 15.88 -9.28
N LYS A 153 12.17 14.66 -9.10
CA LYS A 153 12.98 13.50 -8.67
C LYS A 153 12.49 12.21 -9.34
N CYS A 154 12.13 12.29 -10.61
CA CYS A 154 11.72 11.11 -11.36
C CYS A 154 12.93 10.40 -11.96
N ASP A 155 12.79 9.08 -12.16
CA ASP A 155 13.75 8.30 -12.92
C ASP A 155 13.64 8.62 -14.40
N SER A 156 14.37 9.65 -14.85
CA SER A 156 14.25 10.18 -16.21
C SER A 156 14.31 9.09 -17.28
N LEU A 157 15.32 8.20 -17.21
CA LEU A 157 15.49 7.13 -18.19
C LEU A 157 14.33 6.13 -18.20
N ILE A 158 13.87 5.70 -17.02
CA ILE A 158 12.77 4.74 -16.93
C ILE A 158 11.46 5.37 -17.43
N ILE A 159 11.22 6.63 -17.07
CA ILE A 159 10.03 7.37 -17.51
C ILE A 159 10.04 7.61 -19.03
N GLU A 160 11.20 7.92 -19.62
CA GLU A 160 11.36 8.01 -21.08
C GLU A 160 11.10 6.67 -21.77
N CYS A 161 11.62 5.55 -21.24
CA CYS A 161 11.38 4.22 -21.79
C CYS A 161 9.92 3.77 -21.71
N MET A 162 9.18 4.23 -20.70
CA MET A 162 7.74 3.96 -20.55
C MET A 162 6.85 4.89 -21.39
N ASP A 163 7.42 5.93 -21.99
CA ASP A 163 6.63 6.94 -22.69
C ASP A 163 6.14 6.42 -24.05
N SER A 164 4.82 6.27 -24.19
CA SER A 164 4.20 5.80 -25.43
C SER A 164 4.44 6.71 -26.64
N GLU A 165 4.83 7.97 -26.41
CA GLU A 165 5.14 8.94 -27.46
C GLU A 165 6.65 9.09 -27.74
N ASN A 166 7.50 8.28 -27.09
CA ASN A 166 8.96 8.30 -27.18
C ASN A 166 9.55 9.72 -27.01
N LYS A 167 9.03 10.50 -26.06
CA LYS A 167 9.52 11.86 -25.76
C LYS A 167 10.66 11.81 -24.76
N ASP A 168 11.55 12.81 -24.83
CA ASP A 168 12.54 13.06 -23.79
C ASP A 168 11.86 13.53 -22.48
N ILE A 169 12.57 13.39 -21.36
CA ILE A 169 12.04 13.69 -20.03
C ILE A 169 11.59 15.15 -19.88
N THR A 170 12.27 16.10 -20.54
CA THR A 170 11.92 17.52 -20.46
C THR A 170 10.56 17.77 -21.13
N SER A 171 10.36 17.14 -22.29
CA SER A 171 9.09 17.15 -23.02
C SER A 171 7.98 16.45 -22.24
N ILE A 172 8.25 15.28 -21.65
CA ILE A 172 7.30 14.54 -20.80
C ILE A 172 6.87 15.40 -19.61
N GLN A 173 7.83 15.98 -18.87
CA GLN A 173 7.55 16.83 -17.71
C GLN A 173 6.74 18.09 -18.07
N LYS A 174 7.05 18.71 -19.22
CA LYS A 174 6.29 19.85 -19.75
C LYS A 174 4.85 19.45 -20.07
N ASN A 175 4.65 18.31 -20.72
CA ASN A 175 3.32 17.79 -21.05
C ASN A 175 2.56 17.37 -19.79
N PHE A 176 3.23 16.71 -18.84
CA PHE A 176 2.65 16.33 -17.56
C PHE A 176 2.22 17.56 -16.75
N LYS A 177 3.01 18.64 -16.77
CA LYS A 177 2.61 19.92 -16.15
C LYS A 177 1.33 20.49 -16.77
N LYS A 178 1.17 20.38 -18.10
CA LYS A 178 -0.08 20.77 -18.78
C LYS A 178 -1.24 19.84 -18.43
N PHE A 179 -0.99 18.54 -18.37
CA PHE A 179 -1.96 17.52 -17.97
C PHE A 179 -2.50 17.78 -16.55
N VAL A 180 -1.61 18.02 -15.58
CA VAL A 180 -2.00 18.43 -14.23
C VAL A 180 -2.73 19.77 -14.26
N GLY A 181 -2.23 20.74 -15.02
CA GLY A 181 -2.91 22.00 -15.30
C GLY A 181 -3.43 22.72 -14.06
N LYS A 182 -4.62 23.30 -14.16
CA LYS A 182 -5.39 23.90 -13.04
C LYS A 182 -6.40 22.91 -12.43
N GLN A 183 -6.24 21.60 -12.65
CA GLN A 183 -7.20 20.61 -12.16
C GLN A 183 -7.15 20.53 -10.63
N SER A 184 -8.31 20.38 -10.00
CA SER A 184 -8.38 20.11 -8.56
C SER A 184 -7.94 18.67 -8.29
N ILE A 185 -7.05 18.49 -7.32
CA ILE A 185 -6.61 17.16 -6.91
C ILE A 185 -7.70 16.54 -6.03
N ASN A 186 -8.47 15.63 -6.62
CA ASN A 186 -9.58 14.89 -6.02
C ASN A 186 -9.68 13.48 -6.63
N ASN A 187 -10.71 12.73 -6.23
CA ASN A 187 -10.96 11.36 -6.69
C ASN A 187 -11.13 11.28 -8.23
N ASN A 188 -11.80 12.25 -8.85
CA ASN A 188 -11.94 12.30 -10.32
C ASN A 188 -10.59 12.49 -11.01
N PHE A 189 -9.72 13.34 -10.46
CA PHE A 189 -8.39 13.54 -11.02
C PHE A 189 -7.51 12.29 -10.85
N LEU A 190 -7.65 11.55 -9.75
CA LEU A 190 -7.00 10.25 -9.57
C LEU A 190 -7.44 9.25 -10.65
N GLN A 191 -8.75 9.11 -10.91
CA GLN A 191 -9.25 8.22 -11.99
C GLN A 191 -8.66 8.61 -13.34
N LYS A 192 -8.65 9.91 -13.68
CA LYS A 192 -8.02 10.40 -14.93
C LYS A 192 -6.55 10.02 -15.06
N ILE A 193 -5.80 9.99 -13.95
CA ILE A 193 -4.41 9.53 -13.97
C ILE A 193 -4.36 8.03 -14.26
N ILE A 194 -5.14 7.22 -13.53
CA ILE A 194 -5.14 5.76 -13.67
C ILE A 194 -5.53 5.34 -15.09
N GLN A 195 -6.57 5.97 -15.65
CA GLN A 195 -7.09 5.71 -16.99
C GLN A 195 -6.26 6.34 -18.12
N SER A 196 -5.23 7.12 -17.80
CA SER A 196 -4.38 7.70 -18.83
C SER A 196 -3.44 6.63 -19.39
N ASP A 197 -3.52 6.35 -20.69
CA ASP A 197 -2.60 5.42 -21.37
C ASP A 197 -1.12 5.77 -21.11
N ARG A 198 -0.82 7.07 -21.10
CA ARG A 198 0.54 7.59 -20.93
C ARG A 198 0.93 7.73 -19.45
N TYR A 199 0.09 8.39 -18.65
CA TYR A 199 0.47 8.74 -17.26
C TYR A 199 0.05 7.67 -16.24
N GLY A 200 -0.83 6.74 -16.61
CA GLY A 200 -1.28 5.64 -15.78
C GLY A 200 -0.15 4.66 -15.49
N ILE A 201 0.59 4.23 -16.52
CA ILE A 201 1.76 3.34 -16.34
C ILE A 201 2.87 4.00 -15.52
N GLN A 202 3.14 5.29 -15.75
CA GLN A 202 4.10 6.06 -14.97
C GLN A 202 3.66 6.20 -13.50
N PHE A 203 2.35 6.37 -13.27
CA PHE A 203 1.79 6.41 -11.92
C PHE A 203 1.84 5.05 -11.23
N GLN A 204 1.53 3.97 -11.94
CA GLN A 204 1.66 2.61 -11.43
C GLN A 204 3.11 2.29 -11.03
N TYR A 205 4.08 2.67 -11.87
CA TYR A 205 5.50 2.56 -11.56
C TYR A 205 5.85 3.33 -10.26
N TYR A 206 5.42 4.58 -10.16
CA TYR A 206 5.60 5.37 -8.94
C TYR A 206 5.00 4.69 -7.71
N LEU A 207 3.79 4.12 -7.82
CA LEU A 207 3.15 3.42 -6.70
C LEU A 207 3.96 2.20 -6.27
N LYS A 208 4.37 1.36 -7.22
CA LYS A 208 5.18 0.18 -6.93
C LYS A 208 6.51 0.57 -6.29
N VAL A 209 7.25 1.51 -6.89
CA VAL A 209 8.67 1.75 -6.56
C VAL A 209 8.89 2.82 -5.49
N TYR A 210 8.13 3.91 -5.52
CA TYR A 210 8.44 5.12 -4.75
C TYR A 210 7.47 5.43 -3.62
N SER A 211 6.22 5.00 -3.73
CA SER A 211 5.17 5.44 -2.81
C SER A 211 5.40 4.97 -1.36
N PHE A 212 5.87 3.74 -1.16
CA PHE A 212 6.16 3.21 0.17
C PHE A 212 7.32 3.97 0.84
N HIS A 213 8.39 4.23 0.11
CA HIS A 213 9.51 5.03 0.60
C HIS A 213 9.08 6.46 0.95
N TRP A 214 8.30 7.09 0.08
CA TRP A 214 7.72 8.40 0.34
C TRP A 214 6.87 8.38 1.62
N LEU A 215 5.98 7.39 1.75
CA LEU A 215 5.08 7.29 2.89
C LEU A 215 5.87 7.09 4.19
N ALA A 216 6.87 6.21 4.20
CA ALA A 216 7.76 5.99 5.34
C ALA A 216 8.42 7.29 5.81
N LYS A 217 8.97 8.09 4.90
CA LYS A 217 9.65 9.37 5.22
C LYS A 217 8.71 10.55 5.45
N SER A 218 7.44 10.44 5.07
CA SER A 218 6.49 11.54 5.21
C SER A 218 6.13 11.82 6.68
N LYS A 219 5.69 13.05 6.95
CA LYS A 219 5.12 13.48 8.25
C LYS A 219 3.66 13.08 8.43
N ILE A 220 3.12 12.21 7.59
CA ILE A 220 1.74 11.76 7.66
C ILE A 220 1.56 10.91 8.92
N THR A 221 0.60 11.29 9.75
CA THR A 221 0.27 10.58 10.99
C THR A 221 -0.42 9.25 10.71
N ASN A 222 -1.48 9.24 9.88
CA ASN A 222 -2.23 8.03 9.56
C ASN A 222 -1.63 7.32 8.33
N LYS A 223 -0.53 6.59 8.52
CA LYS A 223 0.13 5.87 7.43
C LYS A 223 -0.67 4.65 6.95
N TYR A 224 -1.49 4.03 7.80
CA TYR A 224 -2.33 2.89 7.41
C TYR A 224 -3.35 3.25 6.35
N ALA A 225 -4.06 4.35 6.52
CA ALA A 225 -5.00 4.84 5.51
C ALA A 225 -4.31 5.02 4.13
N HIS A 226 -3.07 5.48 4.14
CA HIS A 226 -2.27 5.66 2.92
C HIS A 226 -1.78 4.34 2.34
N LEU A 227 -1.41 3.35 3.17
CA LEU A 227 -1.10 2.00 2.70
C LEU A 227 -2.32 1.35 2.03
N ILE A 228 -3.52 1.43 2.65
CA ILE A 228 -4.76 0.93 2.06
C ILE A 228 -4.99 1.57 0.70
N ALA A 229 -4.86 2.89 0.59
CA ALA A 229 -5.06 3.58 -0.69
C ALA A 229 -4.02 3.18 -1.74
N ILE A 230 -2.76 3.01 -1.36
CA ILE A 230 -1.71 2.53 -2.29
C ILE A 230 -2.07 1.13 -2.81
N PHE A 231 -2.40 0.20 -1.91
CA PHE A 231 -2.78 -1.16 -2.28
C PHE A 231 -4.05 -1.20 -3.15
N PHE A 232 -5.09 -0.48 -2.76
CA PHE A 232 -6.33 -0.37 -3.53
C PHE A 232 -6.08 0.17 -4.94
N ILE A 233 -5.32 1.27 -5.07
CA ILE A 233 -5.03 1.85 -6.39
C ILE A 233 -4.17 0.91 -7.24
N LEU A 234 -3.20 0.21 -6.64
CA LEU A 234 -2.43 -0.83 -7.33
C LEU A 234 -3.33 -1.97 -7.81
N ARG A 235 -4.35 -2.34 -7.02
CA ARG A 235 -5.34 -3.34 -7.39
C ARG A 235 -6.24 -2.85 -8.53
N CYS A 236 -6.61 -1.57 -8.59
CA CYS A 236 -7.34 -0.99 -9.73
C CYS A 236 -6.61 -1.16 -11.07
N PHE A 237 -5.27 -1.13 -11.09
CA PHE A 237 -4.52 -1.42 -12.32
C PHE A 237 -4.64 -2.88 -12.78
N SER A 238 -4.93 -3.80 -11.86
CA SER A 238 -5.10 -5.24 -12.14
C SER A 238 -6.57 -5.63 -12.35
N ASN A 239 -7.50 -4.88 -11.76
CA ASN A 239 -8.94 -5.01 -11.92
C ASN A 239 -9.58 -3.64 -12.16
N GLN A 240 -9.81 -3.30 -13.42
CA GLN A 240 -10.26 -1.97 -13.85
C GLN A 240 -11.69 -1.64 -13.38
N THR A 241 -12.51 -2.63 -13.05
CA THR A 241 -13.88 -2.41 -12.55
C THR A 241 -13.89 -1.67 -11.21
N LEU A 242 -12.80 -1.78 -10.44
CA LEU A 242 -12.65 -1.12 -9.15
C LEU A 242 -12.42 0.39 -9.26
N ILE A 243 -12.12 0.91 -10.45
CA ILE A 243 -11.89 2.35 -10.64
C ILE A 243 -13.16 3.13 -10.30
N ASP A 244 -14.34 2.60 -10.60
CA ASP A 244 -15.62 3.27 -10.37
C ASP A 244 -15.88 3.49 -8.87
N GLU A 245 -15.31 2.65 -8.01
CA GLU A 245 -15.37 2.75 -6.54
C GLU A 245 -14.58 3.94 -5.98
N ILE A 246 -13.63 4.51 -6.75
CA ILE A 246 -12.91 5.73 -6.36
C ILE A 246 -13.88 6.91 -6.17
N THR A 247 -14.90 6.99 -7.03
CA THR A 247 -15.85 8.11 -7.10
C THR A 247 -17.14 7.96 -6.32
N ALA A 248 -17.44 6.76 -5.79
CA ALA A 248 -18.71 6.49 -5.13
C ALA A 248 -18.87 7.31 -3.83
N TYR A 249 -19.19 8.60 -3.95
CA TYR A 249 -20.05 9.31 -3.02
C TYR A 249 -21.46 8.84 -3.39
N LYS A 250 -21.94 7.78 -2.74
CA LYS A 250 -23.39 7.62 -2.64
C LYS A 250 -23.86 8.82 -1.84
N LYS A 251 -24.51 9.78 -2.52
CA LYS A 251 -25.43 10.67 -1.82
C LYS A 251 -26.51 9.75 -1.29
N ASP A 252 -26.48 9.49 0.01
CA ASP A 252 -27.65 9.02 0.73
C ASP A 252 -28.77 10.05 0.61
#